data_AF-A0A530AFJ1-F1
#
_entry.id   AF-A0A530AFJ1-F1
#
_cell.length_a   1.000
_cell.length_b   1.000
_cell.length_c   1.000
_cell.angle_alpha   90.00
_cell.angle_beta   90.00
_cell.angle_gamma   90.00
#
_symmetry.space_group_name_H-M   'P 1'
#
loop_
_entity.id
_entity.type
_entity.pdbx_description
1 polymer ?
#
loop_
_entity_poly.entity_id
_entity_poly.type
_entity_poly.pdbx_seq_one_letter_code
_entity_poly.pdbx_strand_id
1 'polypeptide(L)'
;DATIIQTRHRIPETPLKEGQVLVYQVPQPEPLQKIEPRETETRKMHAYAEYGAMQVTLYEDVAHFGRIAKTYDYPAVINGRHLMSPSPIPKFDNPKMEMNPAIQLFGAGREKRIYAVPPYTSVR
;
A
#
# COMPACT_ATOMS: atom_id res chain seq x y z
N ASP A 1 25.21 -8.06 -3.20
CA ASP A 1 24.20 -8.21 -2.13
C ASP A 1 23.88 -6.86 -1.50
N ALA A 2 22.60 -6.56 -1.34
CA ALA A 2 22.14 -5.32 -0.72
C ALA A 2 21.46 -5.64 0.62
N THR A 3 21.81 -4.91 1.67
CA THR A 3 21.14 -4.96 2.99
C THR A 3 20.02 -3.92 3.08
N ILE A 4 20.19 -2.78 2.41
CA ILE A 4 19.17 -1.72 2.29
C ILE A 4 18.89 -1.50 0.81
N ILE A 5 17.62 -1.54 0.43
CA ILE A 5 17.14 -1.33 -0.92
C ILE A 5 16.17 -0.15 -0.88
N GLN A 6 16.53 0.98 -1.48
CA GLN A 6 15.59 2.08 -1.66
C GLN A 6 14.97 2.00 -3.05
N THR A 7 13.64 1.98 -3.13
CA THR A 7 12.90 1.78 -4.37
C THR A 7 11.90 2.89 -4.65
N ARG A 8 11.62 3.07 -5.94
CA ARG A 8 10.53 3.88 -6.46
C ARG A 8 9.77 3.06 -7.49
N HIS A 9 8.48 2.84 -7.23
CA HIS A 9 7.51 2.20 -8.13
C HIS A 9 7.71 0.71 -8.43
N ARG A 10 8.66 0.00 -7.81
CA ARG A 10 8.86 -1.43 -8.07
C ARG A 10 9.26 -2.21 -6.81
N ILE A 11 8.88 -3.47 -6.76
CA ILE A 11 9.53 -4.46 -5.89
C ILE A 11 10.45 -5.32 -6.78
N PRO A 12 11.71 -5.60 -6.37
CA PRO A 12 12.60 -6.47 -7.12
C PRO A 12 11.93 -7.80 -7.51
N GLU A 13 12.29 -8.34 -8.68
CA GLU A 13 11.85 -9.69 -9.08
C GLU A 13 12.50 -10.78 -8.23
N THR A 14 13.76 -10.56 -7.85
CA THR A 14 14.48 -11.46 -6.95
C THR A 14 13.81 -11.41 -5.57
N PRO A 15 13.38 -12.57 -5.02
CA PRO A 15 12.80 -12.64 -3.69
C PRO A 15 13.73 -12.04 -2.65
N LEU A 16 13.15 -11.20 -1.78
CA LEU A 16 13.87 -10.65 -0.65
C LEU A 16 14.13 -11.73 0.40
N LYS A 17 15.10 -11.46 1.28
CA LYS A 17 15.57 -12.37 2.32
C LYS A 17 15.57 -11.66 3.67
N GLU A 18 15.64 -12.45 4.74
CA GLU A 18 15.81 -11.94 6.09
C GLU A 18 17.06 -11.05 6.20
N GLY A 19 16.97 -10.02 7.04
CA GLY A 19 18.03 -9.02 7.21
C GLY A 19 18.06 -7.94 6.12
N GLN A 20 17.23 -8.03 5.08
CA GLN A 20 17.07 -6.95 4.11
C GLN A 20 15.98 -5.95 4.54
N VAL A 21 16.19 -4.68 4.17
CA VAL A 21 15.25 -3.57 4.37
C VAL A 21 14.86 -3.01 3.01
N LEU A 22 13.56 -3.00 2.70
CA LEU A 22 13.03 -2.36 1.50
C LEU A 22 12.36 -1.04 1.85
N VAL A 23 12.87 0.07 1.31
CA VAL A 23 12.41 1.44 1.58
C VAL A 23 11.70 2.00 0.36
N TYR A 24 10.39 2.25 0.47
CA TYR A 24 9.54 2.78 -0.59
C TYR A 24 9.44 4.30 -0.54
N GLN A 25 9.59 4.94 -1.69
CA GLN A 25 9.24 6.36 -1.87
C GLN A 25 7.74 6.51 -2.14
N VAL A 26 7.05 7.28 -1.29
CA VAL A 26 5.59 7.42 -1.34
C VAL A 26 5.19 8.87 -1.60
N PRO A 27 4.54 9.17 -2.74
CA PRO A 27 4.06 10.54 -3.01
C PRO A 27 2.75 10.87 -2.30
N GLN A 28 1.90 9.87 -2.10
CA GLN A 28 0.59 9.96 -1.44
C GLN A 28 0.41 8.74 -0.52
N PRO A 29 0.45 8.91 0.82
CA PRO A 29 0.35 7.80 1.77
C PRO A 29 -1.08 7.37 2.10
N GLU A 30 -2.07 8.21 1.81
CA GLU A 30 -3.47 7.98 2.20
C GLU A 30 -4.23 7.22 1.09
N PRO A 31 -4.56 5.93 1.27
CA PRO A 31 -5.27 5.15 0.24
C PRO A 31 -6.69 5.69 -0.05
N LEU A 32 -7.31 6.41 0.89
CA LEU A 32 -8.66 6.97 0.76
C LEU A 32 -8.68 8.37 0.16
N GLN A 33 -7.52 8.97 -0.16
CA GLN A 33 -7.41 10.40 -0.51
C GLN A 33 -8.30 10.82 -1.69
N LYS A 34 -8.51 9.92 -2.66
CA LYS A 34 -9.36 10.18 -3.83
C LYS A 34 -10.85 10.13 -3.52
N ILE A 35 -11.22 9.44 -2.44
CA ILE A 35 -12.60 9.28 -1.97
C ILE A 35 -12.93 10.41 -1.00
N GLU A 36 -12.05 10.67 -0.04
CA GLU A 36 -12.16 11.75 0.94
C GLU A 36 -10.83 12.53 0.99
N PRO A 37 -10.78 13.78 0.48
CA PRO A 37 -9.54 14.55 0.44
C PRO A 37 -9.11 15.12 1.80
N ARG A 38 -9.99 15.14 2.82
CA ARG A 38 -9.68 15.72 4.13
C ARG A 38 -9.04 14.69 5.05
N GLU A 39 -7.79 14.95 5.43
CA GLU A 39 -7.03 14.11 6.36
C GLU A 39 -7.70 13.94 7.73
N THR A 40 -8.47 14.93 8.18
CA THR A 40 -9.23 14.85 9.43
C THR A 40 -10.32 13.77 9.38
N GLU A 41 -10.92 13.55 8.21
CA GLU A 41 -11.96 12.55 8.01
C GLU A 41 -11.34 11.18 7.73
N THR A 42 -10.34 11.08 6.85
CA THR A 42 -9.67 9.78 6.60
C THR A 42 -9.03 9.20 7.85
N ARG A 43 -8.50 10.05 8.75
CA ARG A 43 -8.00 9.62 10.06
C ARG A 43 -9.09 8.98 10.92
N LYS A 44 -10.31 9.52 10.93
CA LYS A 44 -11.46 8.90 11.63
C LYS A 44 -11.85 7.58 10.97
N MET A 45 -11.88 7.53 9.64
CA MET A 45 -12.19 6.29 8.90
C MET A 45 -11.18 5.19 9.24
N HIS A 46 -9.89 5.51 9.31
CA HIS A 46 -8.86 4.57 9.77
C HIS A 46 -9.07 4.12 11.22
N ALA A 47 -9.38 5.07 12.13
CA ALA A 47 -9.64 4.78 13.54
C ALA A 47 -10.80 3.80 13.71
N TYR A 48 -11.89 3.99 12.97
CA TYR A 48 -13.11 3.16 13.04
C TYR A 48 -13.13 1.97 12.06
N ALA A 49 -12.10 1.79 11.24
CA ALA A 49 -12.05 0.75 10.20
C ALA A 49 -13.13 0.89 9.11
N GLU A 50 -13.56 2.11 8.80
CA GLU A 50 -14.63 2.40 7.84
C GLU A 50 -14.10 2.40 6.39
N TYR A 51 -13.73 1.22 5.89
CA TYR A 51 -13.17 1.07 4.53
C TYR A 51 -14.20 0.68 3.46
N GLY A 52 -15.49 0.64 3.80
CA GLY A 52 -16.56 0.29 2.85
C GLY A 52 -16.56 1.16 1.59
N ALA A 53 -16.23 2.45 1.72
CA ALA A 53 -16.15 3.37 0.60
C ALA A 53 -15.14 2.93 -0.47
N MET A 54 -14.01 2.33 -0.06
CA MET A 54 -13.03 1.78 -1.02
C MET A 54 -13.61 0.62 -1.83
N GLN A 55 -14.39 -0.27 -1.20
CA GLN A 55 -15.04 -1.37 -1.90
C GLN A 55 -16.07 -0.86 -2.91
N VAL A 56 -16.83 0.18 -2.55
CA VAL A 56 -17.78 0.85 -3.46
C VAL A 56 -17.04 1.38 -4.68
N THR A 57 -15.94 2.11 -4.51
CA THR A 57 -15.15 2.65 -5.63
C THR A 57 -14.61 1.55 -6.55
N LEU A 58 -14.11 0.44 -5.99
CA LEU A 58 -13.64 -0.70 -6.80
C LEU A 58 -14.79 -1.36 -7.57
N TYR A 59 -15.98 -1.44 -6.97
CA TYR A 59 -17.17 -1.98 -7.64
C TYR A 59 -17.67 -1.06 -8.75
N GLU A 60 -17.65 0.26 -8.54
CA GLU A 60 -17.98 1.27 -9.55
C GLU A 60 -17.08 1.15 -10.78
N ASP A 61 -15.76 0.95 -10.59
CA ASP A 61 -14.84 0.70 -11.71
C ASP A 61 -15.28 -0.52 -12.53
N VAL A 62 -15.63 -1.63 -11.86
CA VAL A 62 -16.08 -2.85 -12.54
C VAL A 62 -17.40 -2.61 -13.27
N ALA A 63 -18.35 -1.89 -12.67
CA ALA A 63 -19.63 -1.58 -13.29
C ALA A 63 -19.50 -0.70 -14.54
N HIS A 64 -18.60 0.28 -14.52
CA HIS A 64 -18.40 1.22 -15.64
C HIS A 64 -17.48 0.67 -16.74
N PHE A 65 -16.44 -0.08 -16.38
CA PHE A 65 -15.36 -0.45 -17.30
C PHE A 65 -15.21 -1.96 -17.50
N GLY A 66 -16.00 -2.79 -16.81
CA GLY A 66 -15.88 -4.25 -16.83
C GLY A 66 -14.62 -4.79 -16.14
N ARG A 67 -13.83 -3.93 -15.50
CA ARG A 67 -12.59 -4.26 -14.80
C ARG A 67 -12.24 -3.16 -13.81
N ILE A 68 -11.42 -3.49 -12.82
CA ILE A 68 -10.84 -2.46 -11.93
C ILE A 68 -9.87 -1.58 -12.74
N ALA A 69 -10.08 -0.27 -12.73
CA ALA A 69 -9.30 0.68 -13.52
C ALA A 69 -7.93 0.96 -12.89
N LYS A 70 -7.80 0.82 -11.57
CA LYS A 70 -6.54 1.04 -10.84
C LYS A 70 -5.48 0.00 -11.21
N THR A 71 -4.40 0.45 -11.87
CA THR A 71 -3.29 -0.40 -12.34
C THR A 71 -2.04 -0.36 -11.44
N TYR A 72 -1.90 0.68 -10.63
CA TYR A 72 -0.80 0.90 -9.67
C TYR A 72 -1.35 1.48 -8.37
N ASP A 73 -0.55 1.48 -7.30
CA ASP A 73 -0.97 1.94 -5.97
C ASP A 73 -2.25 1.22 -5.51
N TYR A 74 -2.38 -0.06 -5.85
CA TYR A 74 -3.58 -0.82 -5.57
C TYR A 74 -3.69 -1.03 -4.05
N PRO A 75 -4.78 -0.57 -3.40
CA PRO A 75 -4.87 -0.58 -1.93
C PRO A 75 -4.79 -2.01 -1.40
N ALA A 76 -4.09 -2.19 -0.29
CA ALA A 76 -3.93 -3.50 0.35
C ALA A 76 -4.35 -3.45 1.83
N VAL A 77 -4.92 -4.53 2.34
CA VAL A 77 -5.23 -4.71 3.76
C VAL A 77 -4.06 -5.38 4.44
N ILE A 78 -3.45 -4.66 5.39
CA ILE A 78 -2.30 -5.10 6.18
C ILE A 78 -2.79 -5.69 7.49
N ASN A 79 -2.26 -6.87 7.81
CA ASN A 79 -2.52 -7.61 9.04
C ASN A 79 -4.03 -7.73 9.36
N GLY A 80 -4.86 -7.89 8.32
CA GLY A 80 -6.31 -7.97 8.46
C GLY A 80 -7.01 -6.73 9.01
N ARG A 81 -6.31 -5.59 9.18
CA ARG A 81 -6.87 -4.42 9.89
C ARG A 81 -6.70 -3.08 9.18
N HIS A 82 -5.53 -2.75 8.62
CA HIS A 82 -5.29 -1.42 8.06
C HIS A 82 -5.31 -1.45 6.54
N LEU A 83 -6.17 -0.63 5.94
CA LEU A 83 -6.06 -0.31 4.52
C LEU A 83 -4.82 0.57 4.32
N MET A 84 -3.98 0.24 3.34
CA MET A 84 -2.70 0.88 3.11
C MET A 84 -2.49 1.16 1.61
N SER A 85 -1.86 2.30 1.29
CA SER A 85 -1.25 2.54 -0.02
C SER A 85 0.10 1.81 -0.09
N PRO A 86 0.35 0.91 -1.05
CA PRO A 86 1.64 0.23 -1.18
C PRO A 86 2.68 1.07 -1.95
N SER A 87 2.55 2.39 -2.00
CA SER A 87 3.25 3.29 -2.93
C SER A 87 2.84 3.06 -4.41
N PRO A 88 3.35 3.84 -5.40
CA PRO A 88 2.97 3.69 -6.80
C PRO A 88 3.62 2.47 -7.47
N ILE A 89 3.71 1.34 -6.77
CA ILE A 89 4.05 0.05 -7.38
C ILE A 89 2.90 -0.43 -8.28
N PRO A 90 3.19 -1.13 -9.39
CA PRO A 90 2.16 -1.77 -10.17
C PRO A 90 1.43 -2.80 -9.30
N LYS A 91 0.12 -3.02 -9.53
CA LYS A 91 -0.65 -4.05 -8.81
C LYS A 91 -0.04 -5.46 -8.92
N PHE A 92 0.78 -5.69 -9.95
CA PHE A 92 1.57 -6.90 -10.16
C PHE A 92 2.57 -7.16 -9.03
N ASP A 93 3.10 -6.11 -8.40
CA ASP A 93 4.07 -6.24 -7.32
C ASP A 93 3.39 -6.47 -5.94
N ASN A 94 2.09 -6.17 -5.77
CA ASN A 94 1.38 -6.37 -4.49
C ASN A 94 1.55 -7.80 -3.90
N PRO A 95 1.42 -8.90 -4.67
CA PRO A 95 1.61 -10.24 -4.14
C PRO A 95 3.00 -10.49 -3.55
N LYS A 96 4.03 -9.73 -3.96
CA LYS A 96 5.39 -9.85 -3.41
C LYS A 96 5.50 -9.31 -1.98
N MET A 97 4.49 -8.57 -1.51
CA MET A 97 4.44 -8.04 -0.14
C MET A 97 3.89 -9.06 0.86
N GLU A 98 3.09 -10.03 0.40
CA GLU A 98 2.47 -11.06 1.24
C GLU A 98 3.54 -11.94 1.87
N MET A 99 3.54 -12.04 3.20
CA MET A 99 4.46 -12.88 3.97
C MET A 99 5.94 -12.67 3.62
N ASN A 100 6.31 -11.46 3.20
CA ASN A 100 7.67 -11.14 2.77
C ASN A 100 8.66 -11.22 3.95
N PRO A 101 9.84 -11.84 3.81
CA PRO A 101 10.82 -11.97 4.90
C PRO A 101 11.59 -10.68 5.21
N ALA A 102 11.57 -9.69 4.32
CA ALA A 102 12.20 -8.38 4.56
C ALA A 102 11.23 -7.40 5.21
N ILE A 103 11.76 -6.52 6.05
CA ILE A 103 10.98 -5.39 6.57
C ILE A 103 10.77 -4.36 5.46
N GLN A 104 9.54 -3.87 5.34
CA GLN A 104 9.13 -2.90 4.34
C GLN A 104 8.80 -1.58 5.02
N LEU A 105 9.51 -0.51 4.65
CA LEU A 105 9.36 0.84 5.21
C LEU A 105 8.89 1.81 4.13
N PHE A 106 7.91 2.64 4.44
CA PHE A 106 7.28 3.54 3.48
C PHE A 106 7.44 4.97 3.95
N GLY A 107 8.08 5.82 3.12
CA GLY A 107 8.35 7.21 3.45
C GLY A 107 7.62 8.18 2.54
N ALA A 108 6.70 8.96 3.10
CA ALA A 108 6.05 10.08 2.42
C ALA A 108 6.53 11.41 3.01
N GLY A 109 7.66 11.92 2.48
CA GLY A 109 8.32 13.12 3.02
C GLY A 109 7.44 14.37 2.97
N ARG A 110 6.84 14.67 1.81
CA ARG A 110 5.98 15.84 1.61
C ARG A 110 4.74 15.82 2.51
N GLU A 111 4.17 14.63 2.72
CA GLU A 111 2.95 14.41 3.51
C GLU A 111 3.25 14.13 4.99
N LYS A 112 4.53 14.06 5.38
CA LYS A 112 5.00 13.81 6.76
C LYS A 112 4.37 12.55 7.36
N ARG A 113 4.47 11.42 6.64
CA ARG A 113 4.00 10.11 7.12
C ARG A 113 5.07 9.04 6.90
N ILE A 114 5.17 8.15 7.87
CA ILE A 114 5.97 6.92 7.80
C ILE A 114 5.06 5.77 8.25
N TYR A 115 5.13 4.65 7.55
CA TYR A 115 4.46 3.42 7.92
C TYR A 115 5.31 2.22 7.52
N ALA A 116 4.97 1.05 8.04
CA ALA A 116 5.77 -0.16 7.86
C ALA A 116 4.90 -1.40 7.74
N VAL A 117 5.42 -2.39 7.01
CA VAL A 117 4.93 -3.77 7.02
C VAL A 117 6.07 -4.63 7.58
N PRO A 118 5.90 -5.19 8.80
CA PRO A 118 6.88 -6.12 9.37
C PRO A 118 7.07 -7.37 8.52
N PRO A 119 8.21 -8.07 8.66
CA PRO A 119 8.39 -9.38 8.04
C PRO A 119 7.24 -10.32 8.34
N TYR A 120 6.90 -11.19 7.39
CA TYR A 120 5.88 -12.24 7.54
C TYR A 120 4.50 -11.71 7.96
N THR A 121 4.15 -10.50 7.51
CA THR A 121 2.82 -9.92 7.72
C THR A 121 1.90 -10.24 6.55
N SER A 122 0.61 -10.49 6.84
CA SER A 122 -0.39 -10.65 5.78
C SER A 122 -0.75 -9.31 5.12
N VAL A 123 -0.83 -9.32 3.79
CA VAL A 123 -1.09 -8.25 2.84
C VAL A 123 -2.02 -8.80 1.76
N ARG A 124 -3.25 -8.27 1.68
CA ARG A 124 -4.29 -8.74 0.74
C ARG A 124 -4.84 -7.61 -0.11
#